data_AF-A0A7S0P4V8-F1
#
_entry.id   AF-A0A7S0P4V8-F1
#
_cell.length_a   1.000
_cell.length_b   1.000
_cell.length_c   1.000
_cell.angle_alpha   90.00
_cell.angle_beta   90.00
_cell.angle_gamma   90.00
#
_symmetry.space_group_name_H-M   'P 1'
#
loop_
_entity.id
_entity.type
_entity.pdbx_description
1 polymer ?
#
loop_
_entity_poly.entity_id
_entity_poly.type
_entity_poly.pdbx_seq_one_letter_code
_entity_poly.pdbx_strand_id
1 'polypeptide(L)'
;MHSAAARKRARERARGAPAAGQAESSRVAKQSKKVQAAILKLRIDARGVQLLVPTSAESLLNGLLTRRTSPEPLPSEMEKYGQCAYSGLPARYRDPLTGMRYGSLEAFKQLRSEHAPCVTLTASQ
;
A
#
# COMPACT_ATOMS: atom_id res chain seq x y z
N MET A 1 74.39 -37.57 33.83
CA MET A 1 74.82 -38.78 33.09
C MET A 1 74.09 -39.99 33.67
N HIS A 2 73.69 -40.92 32.79
CA HIS A 2 73.01 -42.21 33.02
C HIS A 2 71.52 -42.10 33.41
N SER A 3 70.51 -42.37 32.57
CA SER A 3 70.20 -43.39 31.53
C SER A 3 69.23 -44.46 32.05
N ALA A 4 68.16 -44.67 31.25
CA ALA A 4 67.41 -45.91 30.96
C ALA A 4 66.72 -46.64 32.15
N ALA A 5 65.42 -46.99 32.15
CA ALA A 5 64.54 -47.66 31.18
C ALA A 5 64.02 -48.94 31.85
N ALA A 6 62.70 -49.16 31.91
CA ALA A 6 62.13 -50.52 31.90
C ALA A 6 60.63 -50.50 31.62
N ARG A 7 60.26 -51.20 30.55
CA ARG A 7 58.90 -51.46 30.07
C ARG A 7 58.26 -52.60 30.86
N LYS A 8 56.94 -52.63 30.99
CA LYS A 8 56.17 -53.90 30.95
C LYS A 8 54.73 -53.68 30.48
N ARG A 9 54.32 -54.49 29.51
CA ARG A 9 53.00 -54.56 28.86
C ARG A 9 52.14 -55.64 29.56
N ALA A 10 50.82 -55.44 29.57
CA ALA A 10 49.77 -56.48 29.52
C ALA A 10 48.44 -55.74 29.18
N ARG A 11 47.73 -55.97 28.06
CA ARG A 11 46.74 -57.05 27.79
C ARG A 11 45.78 -57.22 28.99
N GLU A 12 44.45 -57.20 28.89
CA GLU A 12 43.53 -57.58 27.82
C GLU A 12 42.08 -57.21 28.25
N ARG A 13 41.23 -56.88 27.26
CA ARG A 13 39.74 -56.97 27.16
C ARG A 13 38.88 -57.13 28.44
N ALA A 14 37.86 -56.26 28.55
CA ALA A 14 36.51 -56.68 28.97
C ALA A 14 35.43 -55.75 28.38
N ARG A 15 34.47 -56.35 27.67
CA ARG A 15 33.19 -55.75 27.28
C ARG A 15 32.27 -55.70 28.50
N GLY A 16 31.53 -54.61 28.67
CA GLY A 16 30.44 -54.53 29.64
C GLY A 16 29.74 -53.17 29.59
N ALA A 17 28.57 -53.11 28.93
CA ALA A 17 27.52 -52.13 29.21
C ALA A 17 26.85 -52.48 30.55
N PRO A 18 25.83 -51.74 31.07
CA PRO A 18 25.29 -50.42 30.73
C PRO A 18 25.24 -49.47 31.96
N ALA A 19 25.04 -48.17 31.76
CA ALA A 19 24.49 -47.32 32.83
C ALA A 19 23.69 -46.17 32.22
N ALA A 20 22.38 -46.25 32.42
CA ALA A 20 21.43 -45.19 32.21
C ALA A 20 21.73 -44.02 33.15
N GLY A 21 21.55 -42.80 32.63
CA GLY A 21 21.53 -41.59 33.44
C GLY A 21 22.34 -40.48 32.80
N GLN A 22 21.69 -39.65 32.00
CA GLN A 22 21.47 -38.25 32.37
C GLN A 22 20.53 -37.59 31.38
N ALA A 23 19.41 -37.12 31.93
CA ALA A 23 18.52 -36.19 31.29
C ALA A 23 19.24 -34.84 31.21
N GLU A 24 19.54 -34.36 30.01
CA GLU A 24 19.79 -32.94 29.79
C GLU A 24 18.84 -32.39 28.73
N SER A 25 17.89 -31.65 29.28
CA SER A 25 16.91 -30.79 28.66
C SER A 25 17.57 -29.89 27.62
N SER A 26 17.46 -30.28 26.35
CA SER A 26 17.79 -29.41 25.23
C SER A 26 16.67 -28.36 25.10
N ARG A 27 16.86 -27.25 25.81
CA ARG A 27 15.98 -26.09 25.79
C ARG A 27 15.85 -25.58 24.35
N VAL A 28 14.65 -25.71 23.82
CA VAL A 28 14.21 -25.03 22.60
C VAL A 28 14.31 -23.52 22.85
N ALA A 29 15.40 -22.91 22.38
CA ALA A 29 15.51 -21.46 22.31
C ALA A 29 14.60 -20.96 21.18
N LYS A 30 13.30 -20.84 21.47
CA LYS A 30 12.39 -19.99 20.70
C LYS A 30 12.87 -18.56 20.85
N GLN A 31 13.81 -18.15 19.98
CA GLN A 31 14.08 -16.74 19.74
C GLN A 31 12.84 -16.15 19.10
N SER A 32 12.00 -15.54 19.92
CA SER A 32 10.93 -14.64 19.47
C SER A 32 11.60 -13.50 18.72
N LYS A 33 11.68 -13.60 17.38
CA LYS A 33 12.02 -12.47 16.51
C LYS A 33 10.98 -11.38 16.81
N LYS A 34 11.37 -10.38 17.62
CA LYS A 34 10.63 -9.14 17.74
C LYS A 34 10.48 -8.58 16.33
N VAL A 35 9.28 -8.67 15.78
CA VAL A 35 8.91 -8.01 14.53
C VAL A 35 8.96 -6.52 14.85
N GLN A 36 10.12 -5.90 14.65
CA GLN A 36 10.21 -4.45 14.69
C GLN A 36 9.35 -3.95 13.54
N ALA A 37 8.25 -3.27 13.86
CA ALA A 37 7.44 -2.60 12.87
C ALA A 37 8.34 -1.65 12.08
N ALA A 38 8.42 -1.85 10.77
CA ALA A 38 9.23 -1.00 9.92
C ALA A 38 8.60 0.40 9.87
N ILE A 39 9.17 1.35 10.60
CA ILE A 39 8.69 2.74 10.61
C ILE A 39 9.17 3.41 9.32
N LEU A 40 8.23 3.81 8.47
CA LEU A 40 8.50 4.67 7.32
C LEU A 40 8.85 6.08 7.81
N LYS A 41 9.90 6.68 7.26
CA LYS A 41 10.32 8.05 7.63
C LYS A 41 10.02 9.00 6.48
N LEU A 42 9.20 10.02 6.73
CA LEU A 42 8.97 11.13 5.79
C LEU A 42 9.94 12.27 6.10
N ARG A 43 10.67 12.77 5.10
CA ARG A 43 11.52 13.96 5.20
C ARG A 43 10.95 15.03 4.27
N ILE A 44 10.85 16.25 4.77
CA ILE A 44 10.41 17.42 4.00
C ILE A 44 11.53 18.45 4.11
N ASP A 45 12.09 18.88 2.98
CA ASP A 45 13.15 19.88 2.90
C ASP A 45 12.92 20.83 1.72
N ALA A 46 13.84 21.79 1.52
CA ALA A 46 13.76 22.76 0.42
C ALA A 46 13.84 22.12 -0.99
N ARG A 47 14.24 20.85 -1.10
CA ARG A 47 14.30 20.09 -2.35
C ARG A 47 13.03 19.27 -2.60
N GLY A 48 12.16 19.12 -1.59
CA GLY A 48 10.86 18.48 -1.71
C GLY A 48 10.57 17.46 -0.61
N VAL A 49 9.77 16.45 -0.96
CA VAL A 49 9.27 15.43 -0.04
C VAL A 49 9.90 14.08 -0.38
N GLN A 50 10.54 13.44 0.60
CA GLN A 50 11.19 12.13 0.45
C GLN A 50 10.61 11.13 1.46
N LEU A 51 10.19 9.96 0.96
CA LEU A 51 9.78 8.83 1.81
C LEU A 51 10.92 7.81 1.88
N LEU A 52 11.53 7.68 3.05
CA LEU A 52 12.57 6.69 3.32
C LEU A 52 11.90 5.38 3.74
N VAL A 53 12.02 4.38 2.87
CA VAL A 53 11.52 3.03 3.07
C VAL A 53 12.68 2.14 3.57
N PRO A 54 12.55 1.50 4.75
CA PRO A 54 13.51 0.49 5.19
C PRO A 54 13.47 -0.73 4.25
N THR A 55 14.63 -1.32 3.94
CA THR A 55 14.75 -2.50 3.05
C THR A 55 13.90 -3.68 3.50
N SER A 56 13.67 -3.83 4.82
CA SER A 56 12.79 -4.85 5.39
C SER A 56 11.30 -4.66 5.08
N ALA A 57 10.89 -3.47 4.63
CA ALA A 57 9.51 -3.13 4.29
C ALA A 57 9.23 -3.15 2.78
N GLU A 58 10.25 -3.34 1.94
CA GLU A 58 10.08 -3.33 0.48
C GLU A 58 9.12 -4.41 0.01
N SER A 59 9.17 -5.61 0.60
CA SER A 59 8.27 -6.71 0.27
C SER A 59 6.81 -6.43 0.65
N LEU A 60 6.57 -5.71 1.75
CA LEU A 60 5.23 -5.27 2.16
C LEU A 60 4.68 -4.18 1.24
N LEU A 61 5.54 -3.24 0.84
CA LEU A 61 5.16 -2.17 -0.10
C LEU A 61 4.82 -2.71 -1.47
N ASN A 62 5.51 -3.73 -1.97
CA ASN A 62 5.18 -4.35 -3.25
C ASN A 62 3.79 -5.01 -3.27
N GLY A 63 3.30 -5.48 -2.11
CA GLY A 63 1.94 -6.03 -1.98
C GLY A 63 0.86 -4.97 -1.76
N LEU A 64 1.20 -3.84 -1.14
CA LEU A 64 0.25 -2.76 -0.82
C LEU A 64 0.16 -1.70 -1.92
N LEU A 65 1.27 -1.41 -2.59
CA LEU A 65 1.31 -0.52 -3.73
C LEU A 65 0.96 -1.34 -4.95
N THR A 66 -0.33 -1.38 -5.29
CA THR A 66 -0.75 -1.80 -6.62
C THR A 66 -0.12 -0.82 -7.60
N ARG A 67 1.03 -1.18 -8.17
CA ARG A 67 1.70 -0.39 -9.19
C ARG A 67 0.72 -0.33 -10.36
N ARG A 68 -0.04 0.75 -10.48
CA ARG A 68 -0.87 1.03 -11.65
C ARG A 68 0.06 1.30 -12.82
N THR A 69 0.58 0.22 -13.41
CA THR A 69 1.26 0.23 -14.70
C THR A 69 0.28 -0.01 -15.84
N SER A 70 -1.03 0.20 -15.61
CA SER A 70 -2.01 0.01 -16.68
C SER A 70 -1.59 0.93 -17.84
N PRO A 71 -1.34 0.38 -19.03
CA PRO A 71 -1.05 1.18 -20.22
C PRO A 71 -2.30 1.92 -20.70
N GLU A 72 -3.46 1.66 -20.08
CA GLU A 72 -4.72 2.29 -20.46
C GLU A 72 -4.67 3.80 -20.14
N PRO A 73 -4.95 4.66 -21.13
CA PRO A 73 -4.97 6.10 -20.92
C PRO A 73 -6.04 6.44 -19.87
N LEU A 74 -5.78 7.50 -19.09
CA LEU A 74 -6.79 8.02 -18.18
C LEU A 74 -8.05 8.38 -18.97
N PRO A 75 -9.26 8.11 -18.43
CA PRO A 75 -10.49 8.49 -19.10
C PRO A 75 -10.48 9.99 -19.35
N SER A 76 -10.86 10.38 -20.56
CA SER A 76 -10.96 11.77 -20.96
C SER A 76 -11.99 12.50 -20.10
N GLU A 77 -11.87 13.83 -20.01
CA GLU A 77 -12.86 14.63 -19.28
C GLU A 77 -14.27 14.45 -19.87
N MET A 78 -14.37 14.23 -21.18
CA MET A 78 -15.65 13.98 -21.84
C MET A 78 -16.28 12.65 -21.41
N GLU A 79 -15.48 11.58 -21.28
CA GLU A 79 -15.97 10.29 -20.80
C GLU A 79 -16.37 10.36 -19.33
N LYS A 80 -15.59 11.09 -18.52
CA LYS A 80 -15.82 11.21 -17.08
C LYS A 80 -17.06 12.05 -16.74
N TYR A 81 -17.21 13.19 -17.41
CA TYR A 81 -18.22 14.19 -17.05
C TYR A 81 -19.37 14.27 -18.05
N GLY A 82 -19.22 13.70 -19.24
CA GLY A 82 -20.14 13.85 -20.36
C GLY A 82 -20.08 15.23 -20.99
N GLN A 83 -20.97 15.43 -21.96
CA GLN A 83 -20.99 16.63 -22.80
C GLN A 83 -22.01 17.67 -22.31
N CYS A 84 -21.64 18.94 -22.41
CA CYS A 84 -22.52 20.09 -22.21
C CYS A 84 -23.46 20.26 -23.40
N ALA A 85 -24.75 20.44 -23.14
CA ALA A 85 -25.77 20.60 -24.20
C ALA A 85 -25.55 21.85 -25.07
N TYR A 86 -24.95 22.90 -24.52
CA TYR A 86 -24.80 24.20 -25.19
C TYR A 86 -23.42 24.38 -25.82
N SER A 87 -22.35 24.08 -25.09
CA SER A 87 -20.98 24.34 -25.55
C SER A 87 -20.31 23.15 -26.24
N GLY A 88 -20.87 21.95 -26.14
CA GLY A 88 -20.24 20.72 -26.63
C GLY A 88 -18.97 20.30 -25.88
N LEU A 89 -18.58 21.05 -24.84
CA LEU A 89 -17.40 20.79 -23.99
C LEU A 89 -17.74 19.86 -22.81
N PRO A 90 -16.76 19.30 -22.10
CA PRO A 90 -17.00 18.49 -20.91
C PRO A 90 -17.81 19.24 -19.84
N ALA A 91 -18.85 18.60 -19.31
CA ALA A 91 -19.79 19.22 -18.37
C ALA A 91 -19.59 18.74 -16.93
N ARG A 92 -18.80 19.48 -16.17
CA ARG A 92 -18.51 19.17 -14.75
C ARG A 92 -19.72 19.28 -13.82
N TYR A 93 -20.76 20.02 -14.22
CA TYR A 93 -21.91 20.32 -13.37
C TYR A 93 -23.22 19.87 -14.01
N ARG A 94 -24.23 19.69 -13.15
CA ARG A 94 -25.58 19.32 -13.53
C ARG A 94 -26.57 20.28 -12.88
N ASP A 95 -27.52 20.78 -13.66
CA ASP A 95 -28.54 21.70 -13.15
C ASP A 95 -29.62 20.91 -12.38
N PRO A 96 -29.92 21.26 -11.12
CA PRO A 96 -30.90 20.52 -10.32
C PRO A 96 -32.34 20.68 -10.80
N LEU A 97 -32.66 21.75 -11.54
CA LEU A 97 -34.02 21.99 -12.04
C LEU A 97 -34.31 21.14 -13.28
N THR A 98 -33.40 21.15 -14.25
CA THR A 98 -33.58 20.50 -15.56
C THR A 98 -32.93 19.12 -15.65
N GLY A 99 -31.99 18.81 -14.76
CA GLY A 99 -31.14 17.63 -14.87
C GLY A 99 -30.15 17.68 -16.03
N MET A 100 -30.02 18.81 -16.74
CA MET A 100 -29.10 18.95 -17.88
C MET A 100 -27.68 19.29 -17.42
N ARG A 101 -26.71 18.86 -18.23
CA ARG A 101 -25.27 19.02 -18.00
C ARG A 101 -24.76 20.32 -18.61
N TYR A 102 -23.94 21.06 -17.85
CA TYR A 102 -23.32 22.29 -18.31
C TYR A 102 -21.83 22.39 -17.91
N GLY A 103 -21.03 23.02 -18.77
CA GLY A 103 -19.58 23.18 -18.59
C GLY A 103 -19.14 24.59 -18.17
N SER A 104 -19.97 25.61 -18.39
CA SER A 104 -19.64 27.02 -18.12
C SER A 104 -20.83 27.79 -17.54
N LEU A 105 -20.54 28.95 -16.92
CA LEU A 105 -21.58 29.85 -16.42
C LEU A 105 -22.46 30.41 -17.55
N GLU A 106 -21.91 30.61 -18.74
CA GLU A 106 -22.69 31.07 -19.90
C GLU A 106 -23.70 30.01 -20.35
N ALA A 107 -23.27 28.73 -20.43
CA ALA A 107 -24.17 27.62 -20.71
C ALA A 107 -25.25 27.49 -19.63
N PHE A 108 -24.93 27.72 -18.35
CA PHE A 108 -25.92 27.73 -17.28
C PHE A 108 -26.94 28.86 -17.43
N LYS A 109 -26.50 30.07 -17.81
CA LYS A 109 -27.41 31.20 -18.06
C LYS A 109 -28.38 30.89 -19.19
N GLN A 110 -27.88 30.36 -20.31
CA GLN A 110 -28.72 29.95 -21.45
C GLN A 110 -29.74 28.88 -21.04
N LEU A 111 -29.27 27.84 -20.35
CA LEU A 111 -30.13 26.79 -19.78
C LEU A 111 -31.24 27.36 -18.91
N ARG A 112 -30.92 28.30 -18.02
CA ARG A 112 -31.91 28.91 -17.12
C ARG A 112 -32.83 29.90 -17.82
N SER A 113 -32.41 30.55 -18.89
CA SER A 113 -33.32 31.38 -19.69
C SER A 113 -34.34 30.55 -20.46
N GLU A 114 -33.95 29.39 -20.98
CA GLU A 114 -34.83 28.50 -21.75
C GLU A 114 -35.82 27.74 -20.87
N HIS A 115 -35.39 27.35 -19.67
CA HIS A 115 -36.18 26.59 -18.71
C HIS A 115 -36.70 27.42 -17.54
N ALA A 116 -36.64 28.75 -17.63
CA ALA A 116 -37.28 29.60 -16.65
C ALA A 116 -38.78 29.28 -16.64
N PRO A 117 -39.40 29.05 -15.46
CA PRO A 117 -40.84 28.95 -15.40
C PRO A 117 -41.43 30.25 -15.97
N CYS A 118 -42.23 30.11 -17.02
CA CYS A 118 -43.00 31.22 -17.56
C CYS A 118 -43.94 31.69 -16.45
N VAL A 119 -43.57 32.78 -15.76
CA VAL A 119 -44.44 33.44 -14.80
C VAL A 119 -45.45 34.23 -15.63
N THR A 120 -46.52 33.58 -16.06
CA THR A 120 -47.70 34.28 -16.56
C THR A 120 -48.31 35.04 -15.38
N LEU A 121 -48.00 36.33 -15.30
CA LEU A 121 -48.68 37.27 -14.43
C LEU A 121 -50.13 37.37 -14.90
N THR A 122 -50.99 36.51 -14.37
CA THR A 122 -52.44 36.69 -14.48
C THR A 122 -52.80 37.89 -13.63
N ALA A 123 -52.94 39.05 -14.27
CA ALA A 123 -53.52 40.24 -13.66
C ALA A 123 -55.00 39.93 -13.35
N SER A 124 -55.28 39.60 -12.09
CA SER A 124 -56.65 39.56 -11.58
C SER A 124 -57.16 41.00 -11.51
N GLN A 125 -58.12 41.30 -12.38
CA GLN A 125 -58.91 42.54 -12.36
C GLN A 125 -59.86 42.57 -11.18
#